data_AF-A0A1F3WU59-F1
#
_entry.id   AF-A0A1F3WU59-F1
#
_cell.length_a   1.000
_cell.length_b   1.000
_cell.length_c   1.000
_cell.angle_alpha   90.00
_cell.angle_beta   90.00
_cell.angle_gamma   90.00
#
_symmetry.space_group_name_H-M   'P 1'
#
loop_
_entity.id
_entity.type
_entity.pdbx_description
1 polymer ?
#
loop_
_entity_poly.entity_id
_entity_poly.type
_entity_poly.pdbx_seq_one_letter_code
_entity_poly.pdbx_strand_id
1 'polypeptide(L)' 'MKLFCLSGLGVDERAFVNFHPDGIELVHIPWIQPQKRESLKRMIECYLPQSRFNIPLEALVIS' A
#
# COMPACT_ATOMS: atom_id res chain seq x y z
N MET A 1 -9.45 -12.28 6.91
CA MET A 1 -8.59 -11.16 7.36
C MET A 1 -8.05 -10.44 6.13
N LYS A 2 -7.71 -9.15 6.18
CA LYS A 2 -7.14 -8.43 5.03
C LYS A 2 -5.68 -8.08 5.28
N LEU A 3 -4.81 -8.26 4.29
CA LEU A 3 -3.43 -7.79 4.30
C LEU A 3 -3.29 -6.69 3.25
N PHE A 4 -2.87 -5.50 3.67
CA PHE A 4 -2.69 -4.36 2.78
C PHE A 4 -1.22 -4.25 2.37
N CYS A 5 -0.99 -4.23 1.07
CA CYS A 5 0.36 -4.20 0.49
C CYS A 5 0.58 -2.89 -0.25
N LEU A 6 1.57 -2.12 0.21
CA LEU A 6 2.07 -0.95 -0.50
C LEU A 6 3.34 -1.34 -1.25
N SER A 7 3.36 -1.14 -2.57
CA SER A 7 4.56 -1.38 -3.38
C SER A 7 5.70 -0.46 -2.93
N GLY A 8 6.93 -0.95 -3.01
CA GLY A 8 8.13 -0.10 -2.95
C GLY A 8 8.25 0.84 -4.15
N LEU A 9 9.20 1.79 -4.07
CA LEU A 9 9.47 2.74 -5.16
C LEU A 9 9.76 2.03 -6.48
N GLY A 10 9.00 2.36 -7.53
CA GLY A 10 9.19 1.82 -8.87
C GLY A 10 8.61 0.41 -9.08
N VAL A 11 7.89 -0.10 -8.08
CA VAL A 11 7.24 -1.42 -8.12
C VAL A 11 5.72 -1.23 -8.17
N ASP A 12 5.00 -2.15 -8.80
CA ASP A 12 3.54 -2.15 -8.91
C ASP A 12 2.94 -3.46 -8.38
N GLU A 13 1.66 -3.72 -8.63
CA GLU A 13 0.95 -4.90 -8.14
C GLU A 13 1.59 -6.24 -8.59
N ARG A 14 2.37 -6.23 -9.67
CA ARG A 14 2.99 -7.44 -10.24
C ARG A 14 4.02 -8.06 -9.30
N ALA A 15 4.60 -7.30 -8.38
CA ALA A 15 5.50 -7.86 -7.36
C ALA A 15 4.80 -8.84 -6.42
N PHE A 16 3.47 -8.77 -6.32
CA PHE A 16 2.67 -9.60 -5.44
C PHE A 16 1.99 -10.77 -6.16
N VAL A 17 2.22 -10.94 -7.48
CA VAL A 17 1.53 -11.97 -8.31
C VAL A 17 1.75 -13.40 -7.83
N ASN A 18 2.83 -13.66 -7.09
CA ASN A 18 3.14 -14.98 -6.54
C ASN A 18 2.89 -15.06 -5.02
N PHE A 19 2.44 -13.98 -4.39
CA PHE A 19 2.21 -13.91 -2.96
C PHE A 19 0.72 -14.09 -2.65
N HIS A 20 0.38 -15.27 -2.13
CA HIS A 20 -1.00 -15.66 -1.82
C HIS A 20 -1.06 -16.20 -0.39
N PRO A 21 -1.26 -15.34 0.61
CA PRO A 21 -1.38 -15.80 1.99
C PRO A 21 -2.70 -16.57 2.19
N ASP A 22 -2.60 -17.77 2.76
CA ASP A 22 -3.76 -18.65 2.95
C ASP A 22 -4.82 -18.02 3.88
N GLY A 23 -6.07 -17.98 3.40
CA GLY A 23 -7.21 -17.46 4.18
C GLY A 23 -7.18 -15.93 4.42
N ILE A 24 -6.28 -15.20 3.77
CA ILE A 24 -6.12 -13.75 3.90
C ILE A 24 -6.35 -13.09 2.54
N GLU A 25 -7.25 -12.11 2.50
CA GLU A 25 -7.48 -11.30 1.31
C GLU A 25 -6.33 -10.30 1.17
N LEU A 26 -5.59 -10.41 0.07
CA LEU A 26 -4.55 -9.46 -0.28
C LEU A 26 -5.15 -8.23 -0.96
N VAL A 27 -4.93 -7.05 -0.41
CA VAL A 27 -5.39 -5.77 -0.98
C VAL A 27 -4.17 -4.94 -1.35
N HIS A 28 -3.95 -4.76 -2.65
CA HIS A 28 -2.90 -3.88 -3.15
C HIS A 28 -3.31 -2.41 -3.01
N ILE A 29 -2.40 -1.60 -2.48
CA ILE A 29 -2.53 -0.15 -2.40
C ILE A 29 -1.71 0.44 -3.57
N PRO A 30 -2.36 1.08 -4.55
CA PRO A 30 -1.67 1.69 -5.67
C PRO A 30 -0.68 2.76 -5.19
N TRP A 31 0.49 2.81 -5.83
CA TRP A 31 1.45 3.86 -5.55
C TRP A 31 0.90 5.23 -5.97
N ILE A 32 0.83 6.16 -5.02
CA ILE A 32 0.50 7.56 -5.29
C ILE A 32 1.81 8.27 -5.63
N GLN A 33 1.90 8.78 -6.87
CA GLN A 33 3.08 9.52 -7.29
C GLN A 33 3.21 10.82 -6.46
N PRO A 34 4.30 11.00 -5.69
CA PRO A 34 4.48 12.20 -4.89
C PRO A 34 4.71 13.41 -5.79
N GLN A 35 4.17 14.56 -5.39
CA GLN A 35 4.44 15.82 -6.08
C GLN A 35 5.86 16.31 -5.81
N LYS A 36 6.39 17.14 -6.71
CA LYS A 36 7.73 17.71 -6.56
C LYS A 36 7.78 18.55 -5.27
N ARG A 37 8.70 18.20 -4.35
CA ARG A 37 8.87 18.81 -3.02
C ARG A 37 7.74 18.53 -2.02
N GLU A 38 6.93 17.50 -2.28
CA GLU A 38 5.98 17.01 -1.30
C GLU A 38 6.69 16.35 -0.12
N SER A 39 6.19 16.57 1.10
CA SER A 39 6.73 15.90 2.29
C SER A 39 6.20 14.47 2.39
N LEU A 40 6.99 13.55 2.95
CA LEU A 40 6.55 12.18 3.20
C LEU A 40 5.28 12.13 4.05
N LYS A 41 5.16 13.03 5.05
CA LYS A 41 3.94 13.14 5.87
C LYS A 41 2.71 13.43 5.01
N ARG A 42 2.82 14.37 4.07
CA ARG A 42 1.72 14.73 3.18
C ARG A 42 1.36 13.60 2.22
N MET A 43 2.37 12.89 1.70
CA MET A 43 2.17 11.70 0.88
C MET A 43 1.42 10.61 1.65
N ILE A 44 1.79 10.34 2.91
CA ILE A 44 1.07 9.40 3.80
C ILE A 44 -0.37 9.87 4.03
N GLU A 45 -0.58 11.16 4.26
CA GLU A 45 -1.92 11.75 4.38
C GLU A 45 -2.78 11.56 3.13
N CYS A 46 -2.21 11.39 1.93
CA CYS A 46 -2.97 11.09 0.71
C CYS A 46 -3.44 9.63 0.63
N TYR A 47 -2.78 8.71 1.33
CA TYR A 47 -3.26 7.33 1.50
C TYR A 47 -4.40 7.24 2.53
N LEU A 48 -4.46 8.17 3.49
CA LEU A 48 -5.49 8.20 4.53
C LEU A 48 -6.93 8.46 4.02
N PRO A 49 -7.25 9.32 3.05
CA PRO A 49 -8.62 9.47 2.54
C PRO A 49 -9.02 8.36 1.57
N GLN A 50 -8.08 7.60 0.99
CA GLN A 50 -8.40 6.35 0.29
C GLN A 50 -8.78 5.22 1.25
N SER A 51 -8.63 5.45 2.56
CA SER A 51 -9.02 4.54 3.64
C SER A 51 -10.55 4.56 3.85
N ARG A 52 -11.30 4.18 2.81
CA ARG A 52 -12.57 3.44 3.02
C ARG A 52 -12.32 2.10 3.71
N PHE A 53 -11.06 1.68 3.68
CA PHE A 53 -10.48 0.58 4.41
C PHE A 53 -9.99 1.12 5.76
N ASN A 54 -10.53 0.63 6.87
CA ASN A 54 -9.97 0.87 8.19
C ASN A 54 -8.64 0.10 8.28
N ILE A 55 -7.59 0.58 7.62
CA ILE A 55 -6.30 -0.12 7.47
C ILE A 55 -5.62 -0.07 8.84
N PRO A 56 -5.48 -1.21 9.55
CA PRO A 56 -4.67 -1.24 10.76
C PRO A 56 -3.23 -0.88 10.39
N LEU A 57 -2.53 -0.16 11.29
CA LEU A 57 -1.15 0.33 11.13
C LEU A 57 -0.08 -0.76 10.84
N GLU A 58 -0.48 -2.03 10.77
CA GLU A 58 0.33 -3.21 10.45
C GLU A 58 0.43 -3.44 8.92
N ALA A 59 0.67 -2.37 8.15
CA ALA A 59 0.89 -2.49 6.72
C ALA A 59 2.25 -3.14 6.43
N LEU A 60 2.24 -4.26 5.72
CA LEU A 60 3.45 -4.95 5.30
C LEU A 60 4.00 -4.25 4.04
N VAL A 61 5.13 -3.58 4.18
CA VAL A 61 5.92 -3.08 3.04
C VAL A 61 6.76 -4.25 2.53
N ILE A 62 6.47 -4.73 1.33
CA ILE A 62 7.31 -5.75 0.66
C ILE A 62 8.15 -4.99 -0.38
N SER A 63 9.47 -5.02 -0.19
CA SER A 63 10.49 -4.43 -1.10
C SER A 63 10.96 -5.43 -2.14
#